data_AF-A0A1I1VM86-F1
#
_entry.id   AF-A0A1I1VM86-F1
#
_cell.length_a   1.000
_cell.length_b   1.000
_cell.length_c   1.000
_cell.angle_alpha   90.00
_cell.angle_beta   90.00
_cell.angle_gamma   90.00
#
_symmetry.space_group_name_H-M   'P 1'
#
loop_
_entity.id
_entity.type
_entity.pdbx_description
1 polymer ?
#
loop_
_entity_poly.entity_id
_entity_poly.type
_entity_poly.pdbx_seq_one_letter_code
_entity_poly.pdbx_strand_id
1 'polypeptide(L)'
;MHPTRPCQRTRLATSAMVTIDACSCAMIHLNVGATTLRFTPEAFEGLSALVLEAVAELAARPPSEHDGGLPLHVGRRVRGEA
;
A
#
# COMPACT_ATOMS: atom_id res chain seq x y z
N MET A 1 29.48 -17.34 -6.05
CA MET A 1 29.19 -15.99 -5.51
C MET A 1 30.09 -14.99 -6.21
N HIS A 2 29.56 -14.17 -7.11
CA HIS A 2 30.36 -13.14 -7.80
C HIS A 2 30.61 -11.96 -6.86
N PRO A 3 31.84 -11.42 -6.79
CA PRO A 3 32.16 -10.27 -5.96
C PRO A 3 31.30 -9.08 -6.39
N THR A 4 30.57 -8.50 -5.43
CA THR A 4 29.62 -7.41 -5.63
C THR A 4 30.36 -6.15 -6.06
N ARG A 5 30.45 -5.93 -7.38
CA ARG A 5 30.68 -4.57 -7.89
C ARG A 5 29.63 -3.66 -7.25
N PRO A 6 29.99 -2.45 -6.80
CA PRO A 6 29.03 -1.53 -6.23
C PRO A 6 27.96 -1.26 -7.29
N CYS A 7 26.74 -1.76 -7.05
CA CYS A 7 25.65 -1.54 -8.00
C CYS A 7 25.31 -0.05 -7.96
N GLN A 8 25.63 0.65 -9.05
CA GLN A 8 25.21 2.03 -9.21
C GLN A 8 23.70 2.07 -9.32
N ARG A 9 23.09 2.94 -8.53
CA ARG A 9 21.63 3.16 -8.46
C ARG A 9 21.31 4.54 -9.02
N THR A 10 20.32 4.59 -9.89
CA THR A 10 19.76 5.82 -10.44
C THR A 10 18.35 5.98 -9.91
N ARG A 11 18.06 7.11 -9.26
CA ARG A 11 16.70 7.37 -8.76
C ARG A 11 15.75 7.62 -9.92
N LEU A 12 14.65 6.89 -9.96
CA LEU A 12 13.58 7.08 -10.94
C LEU A 12 12.45 7.93 -10.36
N ALA A 13 12.06 7.67 -9.11
CA ALA A 13 10.98 8.39 -8.44
C ALA A 13 11.20 8.47 -6.94
N THR A 14 10.58 9.48 -6.32
CA THR A 14 10.65 9.71 -4.87
C THR A 14 9.34 10.31 -4.36
N SER A 15 8.96 9.92 -3.15
CA SER A 15 7.91 10.52 -2.36
C SER A 15 8.37 10.63 -0.90
N ALA A 16 7.51 11.10 0.00
CA ALA A 16 7.81 11.15 1.43
C ALA A 16 8.00 9.76 2.07
N MET A 17 7.40 8.71 1.50
CA MET A 17 7.39 7.36 2.08
C MET A 17 8.16 6.33 1.24
N VAL A 18 8.35 6.62 -0.05
CA VAL A 18 8.81 5.63 -1.03
C VAL A 18 9.89 6.22 -1.92
N THR A 19 10.91 5.42 -2.24
CA THR A 19 11.84 5.73 -3.34
C THR A 19 11.92 4.55 -4.30
N ILE A 20 12.06 4.86 -5.59
CA ILE A 20 12.23 3.85 -6.64
C ILE A 20 13.57 4.15 -7.33
N ASP A 21 14.47 3.17 -7.31
CA ASP A 21 15.77 3.25 -7.96
C ASP A 21 15.93 2.14 -9.01
N ALA A 22 16.49 2.47 -10.17
CA ALA A 22 17.02 1.49 -11.11
C ALA A 22 18.48 1.16 -10.77
N CYS A 23 18.81 -0.12 -10.68
CA CYS A 23 20.18 -0.58 -10.44
C CYS A 23 20.83 -1.02 -11.75
N SER A 24 22.12 -0.72 -11.91
CA SER A 24 22.96 -1.20 -13.02
C SER A 24 23.01 -2.74 -13.18
N CYS A 25 22.53 -3.49 -12.18
CA CYS A 25 22.34 -4.95 -12.28
C CYS A 25 20.98 -5.37 -12.88
N ALA A 26 20.29 -4.46 -13.58
CA ALA A 26 18.98 -4.69 -14.18
C ALA A 26 17.87 -5.05 -13.18
N MET A 27 17.96 -4.51 -11.96
CA MET A 27 16.93 -4.67 -10.91
C MET A 27 16.32 -3.32 -10.57
N ILE A 28 15.02 -3.31 -10.32
CA ILE A 28 14.29 -2.17 -9.74
C ILE A 28 14.21 -2.36 -8.23
N HIS A 29 14.56 -1.32 -7.49
CA HIS A 29 14.53 -1.28 -6.04
C HIS A 29 13.40 -0.35 -5.61
N LEU A 30 12.39 -0.91 -4.94
CA LEU A 30 11.34 -0.16 -4.27
C LEU A 30 11.67 -0.10 -2.77
N ASN A 31 12.04 1.07 -2.26
CA ASN A 31 12.31 1.24 -0.84
C ASN A 31 11.11 1.90 -0.16
N VAL A 32 10.62 1.28 0.90
CA VAL A 32 9.52 1.76 1.75
C VAL A 32 10.00 1.73 3.19
N GLY A 33 10.35 2.90 3.74
CA GLY A 33 11.05 2.99 5.02
C GLY A 33 12.36 2.19 5.03
N ALA A 34 12.50 1.25 5.96
CA ALA A 34 13.66 0.37 6.06
C ALA A 34 13.58 -0.88 5.14
N THR A 35 12.46 -1.09 4.46
CA THR A 35 12.22 -2.28 3.63
C THR A 35 12.60 -1.98 2.18
N THR A 36 13.39 -2.86 1.57
CA THR A 36 13.67 -2.82 0.13
C THR A 36 13.12 -4.06 -0.53
N LEU A 37 12.19 -3.87 -1.47
CA LEU A 37 11.75 -4.91 -2.40
C LEU A 37 12.55 -4.78 -3.70
N ARG A 38 12.95 -5.92 -4.27
CA ARG A 38 13.70 -5.98 -5.52
C ARG A 38 12.89 -6.72 -6.56
N PHE A 39 12.79 -6.13 -7.73
CA PHE A 39 12.03 -6.67 -8.86
C PHE A 39 12.90 -6.70 -10.10
N THR A 40 12.67 -7.66 -10.99
CA THR A 40 13.06 -7.47 -12.39
C THR A 40 12.17 -6.40 -13.02
N PRO A 41 12.56 -5.79 -14.15
CA PRO A 41 11.72 -4.80 -14.82
C PRO A 41 10.32 -5.33 -15.14
N GLU A 42 10.21 -6.58 -15.61
CA GLU A 42 8.96 -7.22 -16.01
C GLU A 42 8.04 -7.44 -14.80
N ALA A 43 8.60 -7.89 -13.67
CA ALA A 43 7.85 -8.08 -12.44
C ALA A 43 7.36 -6.74 -11.86
N PHE A 44 8.18 -5.68 -11.99
CA PHE A 44 7.79 -4.33 -11.55
C PHE A 44 6.67 -3.75 -12.42
N GLU A 45 6.74 -3.96 -13.74
CA GLU A 45 5.67 -3.58 -14.67
C GLU A 45 4.35 -4.28 -14.32
N GLY A 46 4.38 -5.60 -14.13
CA GLY A 46 3.19 -6.37 -13.72
C GLY A 46 2.60 -5.90 -12.38
N LEU A 47 3.45 -5.64 -11.38
CA LEU A 47 3.01 -5.07 -10.10
C LEU A 47 2.35 -3.70 -10.29
N SER A 48 2.94 -2.83 -11.12
CA SER A 48 2.42 -1.48 -11.35
C SER A 48 1.05 -1.49 -11.99
N ALA A 49 0.81 -2.39 -12.94
CA ALA A 49 -0.50 -2.60 -13.56
C ALA A 49 -1.54 -3.04 -12.52
N LEU A 50 -1.22 -4.06 -11.72
CA LEU A 50 -2.11 -4.56 -10.65
C LEU A 50 -2.46 -3.48 -9.62
N VAL A 51 -1.50 -2.64 -9.24
CA VAL A 51 -1.75 -1.53 -8.30
C VAL A 51 -2.69 -0.50 -8.93
N LEU A 52 -2.50 -0.14 -10.20
CA LEU A 52 -3.39 0.80 -10.89
C LEU A 52 -4.82 0.25 -11.01
N GLU A 53 -4.98 -1.03 -11.34
CA GLU A 53 -6.27 -1.70 -11.36
C GLU A 53 -6.95 -1.68 -9.98
N ALA A 54 -6.20 -1.99 -8.92
CA ALA A 54 -6.72 -1.94 -7.55
C ALA A 54 -7.15 -0.53 -7.12
N VAL A 55 -6.41 0.50 -7.54
CA VAL A 55 -6.77 1.90 -7.29
C VAL A 55 -8.06 2.28 -8.03
N ALA A 56 -8.20 1.87 -9.30
CA ALA A 56 -9.40 2.13 -10.09
C ALA A 56 -10.64 1.44 -9.46
N GLU A 57 -10.50 0.19 -9.04
CA GLU A 57 -11.55 -0.55 -8.35
C GLU A 57 -11.94 0.13 -7.02
N LEU A 58 -10.96 0.60 -6.25
CA LEU A 58 -11.23 1.31 -5.00
C LEU A 58 -11.99 2.63 -5.22
N ALA A 59 -11.62 3.37 -6.27
CA ALA A 59 -12.27 4.64 -6.63
C ALA A 59 -13.70 4.45 -7.17
N ALA A 60 -13.99 3.31 -7.79
CA ALA A 60 -15.32 2.97 -8.30
C ALA A 60 -16.31 2.55 -7.19
N ARG A 61 -15.81 2.20 -6.00
CA ARG A 61 -16.69 1.81 -4.89
C ARG A 61 -17.49 3.01 -4.41
N PRO A 62 -18.82 2.87 -4.22
CA PRO A 62 -19.58 3.92 -3.56
C PRO A 62 -19.00 4.15 -2.16
N PRO A 63 -19.04 5.38 -1.63
CA PRO A 63 -18.74 5.61 -0.22
C PRO A 63 -19.71 4.74 0.57
N SER A 64 -19.20 3.66 1.17
CA SER A 64 -20.02 2.81 1.99
C SER A 64 -20.48 3.65 3.18
N GLU A 65 -21.78 3.65 3.44
CA GLU A 65 -22.41 4.27 4.61
C GLU A 65 -21.94 3.56 5.90
N HIS A 66 -20.66 3.74 6.25
CA HIS A 66 -20.11 3.35 7.54
C HIS A 66 -20.37 4.45 8.57
N ASP A 67 -21.64 4.80 8.73
CA ASP A 67 -22.15 5.39 9.98
C ASP A 67 -23.53 4.80 10.34
N GLY A 68 -23.68 3.50 10.09
CA GLY A 68 -24.77 2.68 10.60
C GLY A 68 -24.60 2.42 12.09
N GLY A 69 -25.02 3.40 12.89
CA GLY A 69 -25.43 3.35 14.30
C GLY A 69 -25.04 2.12 15.12
N LEU A 70 -24.18 2.32 16.11
CA LEU A 70 -24.26 1.55 17.35
C LEU A 70 -25.70 1.68 17.89
N PRO A 71 -26.47 0.58 18.06
CA PRO A 71 -27.70 0.65 18.81
C PRO A 71 -27.31 0.92 20.27
N LEU A 72 -27.38 2.18 20.69
CA LEU A 72 -27.48 2.52 22.11
C LEU A 72 -28.72 1.82 22.63
N HIS A 73 -28.53 0.67 23.29
CA HIS A 73 -29.53 0.05 24.13
C HIS A 73 -29.94 1.07 25.19
N VAL A 74 -30.99 1.84 24.92
CA VAL A 74 -31.70 2.65 25.91
C VAL A 74 -32.27 1.67 26.91
N GLY A 75 -31.56 1.49 28.02
CA GLY A 75 -32.00 0.73 29.18
C GLY A 75 -33.30 1.32 29.71
N ARG A 76 -34.42 0.66 29.41
CA ARG A 76 -35.73 0.89 30.01
C ARG A 76 -35.62 0.61 31.52
N ARG A 77 -35.42 1.65 32.32
CA ARG A 77 -35.59 1.55 33.78
C ARG A 77 -37.07 1.29 34.06
N VAL A 78 -37.38 0.08 34.49
CA VAL A 78 -38.69 -0.25 35.08
C VAL A 78 -38.77 0.46 36.42
N ARG A 79 -39.75 1.34 36.55
CA ARG A 79 -40.14 2.00 37.80
C ARG A 79 -40.77 0.95 38.70
N GLY A 80 -40.08 0.56 39.76
CA GLY A 80 -40.67 -0.23 40.85
C GLY A 80 -41.50 0.70 41.73
N GLU A 81 -42.82 0.55 41.68
CA GLU A 81 -43.75 0.97 42.73
C GLU A 81 -44.17 -0.28 43.51
N ALA A 82 -43.87 -0.30 44.81
CA ALA A 82 -44.68 -0.81 45.93
C ALA A 82 -43.81 -0.85 47.20
#